data_AF-A0A7K2E5F7-F1
#
_entry.id   AF-A0A7K2E5F7-F1
#
_cell.length_a   1.000
_cell.length_b   1.000
_cell.length_c   1.000
_cell.angle_alpha   90.00
_cell.angle_beta   90.00
_cell.angle_gamma   90.00
#
_symmetry.space_group_name_H-M   'P 1'
#
loop_
_entity.id
_entity.type
_entity.pdbx_description
1 polymer ?
#
loop_
_entity_poly.entity_id
_entity_poly.type
_entity_poly.pdbx_seq_one_letter_code
_entity_poly.pdbx_strand_id
1 'polypeptide(L)'
;MGDVCDPALVDEAVGAGLVSVQTDGQLRILNYTARATYSRSWNKATAACRGLILDGAGQVVARPFPKFFGPSEPDAPAIPSGQPMEVTAKLDGSLGIAYTHPEGGVRLATRGSLTSHQANEATRIWHEKYRHIVIPEGVTPLFEII
;
A
#
# COMPACT_ATOMS: atom_id res chain seq x y z
N MET A 1 -10.90 -2.27 -8.97
CA MET A 1 -9.69 -1.62 -9.53
C MET A 1 -10.02 -0.35 -10.32
N GLY A 2 -11.08 -0.33 -11.15
CA GLY A 2 -11.42 0.84 -11.99
C GLY A 2 -11.68 2.15 -11.22
N ASP A 3 -11.94 2.07 -9.92
CA ASP A 3 -12.06 3.17 -8.96
C ASP A 3 -10.71 3.71 -8.45
N VAL A 4 -9.63 2.94 -8.62
CA VAL A 4 -8.26 3.30 -8.22
C VAL A 4 -7.45 3.74 -9.43
N CYS A 5 -7.37 2.90 -10.45
CA CYS A 5 -6.70 3.20 -11.72
C CYS A 5 -7.13 2.21 -12.81
N ASP A 6 -6.89 2.59 -14.07
CA ASP A 6 -7.13 1.72 -15.22
C ASP A 6 -6.32 0.42 -15.10
N PRO A 7 -6.95 -0.77 -15.09
CA PRO A 7 -6.25 -2.05 -15.04
C PRO A 7 -5.21 -2.20 -16.16
N ALA A 8 -5.48 -1.68 -17.36
CA ALA A 8 -4.54 -1.78 -18.48
C ALA A 8 -3.23 -1.02 -18.17
N LEU A 9 -3.32 0.13 -17.52
CA LEU A 9 -2.15 0.92 -17.10
C LEU A 9 -1.35 0.21 -16.01
N VAL A 10 -2.00 -0.57 -15.14
CA VAL A 10 -1.32 -1.41 -14.15
C VAL A 10 -0.55 -2.53 -14.84
N ASP A 11 -1.19 -3.22 -15.78
CA ASP A 11 -0.57 -4.32 -16.52
C ASP A 11 0.65 -3.83 -17.35
N GLU A 12 0.53 -2.66 -17.99
CA GLU A 12 1.66 -1.99 -18.65
C GLU A 12 2.79 -1.68 -17.67
N ALA A 13 2.48 -1.12 -16.49
CA ALA A 13 3.48 -0.79 -15.48
C ALA A 13 4.16 -2.05 -14.91
N VAL A 14 3.43 -3.16 -14.77
CA VAL A 14 3.99 -4.47 -14.40
C VAL A 14 4.90 -5.00 -15.50
N GLY A 15 4.46 -4.99 -16.76
CA GLY A 15 5.25 -5.44 -17.91
C GLY A 15 6.52 -4.62 -18.12
N ALA A 16 6.49 -3.32 -17.80
CA ALA A 16 7.66 -2.44 -17.82
C ALA A 16 8.59 -2.61 -16.61
N GLY A 17 8.24 -3.44 -15.63
CA GLY A 17 9.00 -3.63 -14.38
C GLY A 17 8.98 -2.40 -13.46
N LEU A 18 8.01 -1.51 -13.63
CA LEU A 18 7.78 -0.34 -12.77
C LEU A 18 6.95 -0.72 -11.54
N VAL A 19 6.16 -1.78 -11.63
CA VAL A 19 5.39 -2.37 -10.53
C VAL A 19 5.77 -3.84 -10.38
N SER A 20 6.09 -4.26 -9.16
CA SER A 20 6.24 -5.66 -8.76
C SER A 20 4.93 -6.20 -8.19
N VAL A 21 4.66 -7.47 -8.44
CA VAL A 21 3.53 -8.21 -7.87
C VAL A 21 4.07 -9.33 -6.98
N GLN A 22 3.60 -9.42 -5.75
CA GLN A 22 3.79 -10.60 -4.90
C GLN A 22 2.42 -11.22 -4.59
N THR A 23 2.38 -12.55 -4.49
CA THR A 23 1.15 -13.31 -4.21
C THR A 23 1.37 -14.31 -3.10
N ASP A 24 0.34 -14.56 -2.30
CA ASP A 24 0.27 -15.68 -1.34
C ASP A 24 -0.54 -16.87 -1.87
N GLY A 25 -0.97 -16.81 -3.13
CA GLY A 25 -1.83 -17.80 -3.78
C GLY A 25 -3.30 -17.38 -3.88
N GLN A 26 -3.76 -16.41 -3.08
CA GLN A 26 -5.15 -15.92 -3.10
C GLN A 26 -5.23 -14.41 -3.35
N LEU A 27 -4.32 -13.66 -2.74
CA LEU A 27 -4.23 -12.22 -2.88
C LEU A 27 -2.93 -11.82 -3.57
N ARG A 28 -2.98 -10.67 -4.25
CA ARG A 28 -1.84 -10.02 -4.87
C ARG A 28 -1.58 -8.69 -4.19
N ILE A 29 -0.32 -8.40 -3.87
CA ILE A 29 0.12 -7.08 -3.45
C ILE A 29 0.97 -6.44 -4.55
N LEU A 30 0.62 -5.20 -4.92
CA LEU A 30 1.25 -4.45 -5.98
C LEU A 30 2.03 -3.27 -5.40
N ASN A 31 3.29 -3.18 -5.79
CA ASN A 31 4.21 -2.18 -5.27
C ASN A 31 5.15 -1.64 -6.36
N TYR A 32 5.34 -0.32 -6.42
CA TYR A 32 6.28 0.29 -7.34
C TYR A 32 7.70 -0.12 -6.98
N THR A 33 8.50 -0.34 -8.01
CA THR A 33 9.87 -0.83 -7.88
C THR A 33 10.85 0.33 -7.69
N ALA A 34 12.07 0.00 -7.30
CA ALA A 34 13.16 0.97 -7.29
C ALA A 34 13.37 1.60 -8.68
N ARG A 35 13.14 0.84 -9.76
CA ARG A 35 13.18 1.33 -11.15
C ARG A 35 12.22 2.51 -11.34
N ALA A 36 10.96 2.38 -10.93
CA ALA A 36 9.98 3.47 -11.05
C ALA A 36 10.44 4.74 -10.32
N THR A 37 11.09 4.60 -9.16
CA THR A 37 11.68 5.72 -8.43
C THR A 37 12.84 6.36 -9.20
N TYR A 38 13.81 5.55 -9.64
CA TYR A 38 15.01 6.06 -10.33
C TYR A 38 14.68 6.68 -11.69
N SER A 39 13.77 6.06 -12.45
CA SER A 39 13.30 6.57 -13.74
C SER A 39 12.22 7.63 -13.63
N ARG A 40 11.78 7.95 -12.39
CA ARG A 40 10.75 8.95 -12.09
C ARG A 40 9.46 8.72 -12.88
N SER A 41 9.10 7.45 -13.08
CA SER A 41 7.98 7.04 -13.92
C SER A 41 6.69 7.05 -13.12
N TRP A 42 6.27 8.23 -12.68
CA TRP A 42 5.08 8.43 -11.85
C TRP A 42 3.84 8.67 -12.72
N ASN A 43 2.87 7.75 -12.64
CA ASN A 43 1.54 7.86 -13.24
C ASN A 43 0.50 7.32 -12.24
N LYS A 44 -0.77 7.26 -12.63
CA LYS A 44 -1.84 6.76 -11.76
C LYS A 44 -1.57 5.34 -11.23
N ALA A 45 -1.03 4.44 -12.06
CA ALA A 45 -0.73 3.08 -11.66
C ALA A 45 0.49 3.00 -10.72
N THR A 46 1.63 3.59 -11.08
CA THR A 46 2.85 3.52 -10.26
C THR A 46 2.71 4.28 -8.94
N ALA A 47 1.90 5.34 -8.90
CA ALA A 47 1.59 6.04 -7.66
C ALA A 47 0.62 5.25 -6.76
N ALA A 48 -0.38 4.58 -7.33
CA ALA A 48 -1.36 3.78 -6.57
C ALA A 48 -0.79 2.44 -6.08
N CYS A 49 0.13 1.84 -6.82
CA CYS A 49 0.78 0.59 -6.45
C CYS A 49 1.83 0.84 -5.37
N ARG A 50 1.41 1.13 -4.14
CA ARG A 50 2.28 1.29 -2.95
C ARG A 50 1.83 0.35 -1.83
N GLY A 51 1.65 -0.92 -2.17
CA GLY A 51 1.03 -1.93 -1.31
C GLY A 51 -0.46 -2.10 -1.58
N LEU A 52 -0.93 -1.81 -2.79
CA LEU A 52 -2.31 -2.07 -3.20
C LEU A 52 -2.55 -3.57 -3.18
N ILE A 53 -3.56 -4.04 -2.43
CA ILE A 53 -3.90 -5.46 -2.33
C ILE A 53 -5.15 -5.74 -3.14
N LEU A 54 -5.07 -6.74 -4.01
CA LEU A 54 -6.14 -7.20 -4.88
C LEU A 54 -6.44 -8.68 -4.67
N ASP A 55 -7.69 -9.06 -4.89
CA ASP A 55 -8.07 -10.47 -4.97
C ASP A 55 -7.79 -11.09 -6.37
N GLY A 56 -8.17 -12.35 -6.53
CA GLY A 56 -8.07 -13.09 -7.79
C GLY A 56 -8.92 -12.52 -8.94
N ALA A 57 -9.99 -11.77 -8.63
CA ALA A 57 -10.82 -11.09 -9.61
C ALA A 57 -10.32 -9.67 -9.94
N GLY A 58 -9.28 -9.18 -9.25
CA GLY A 58 -8.76 -7.82 -9.40
C GLY A 58 -9.55 -6.77 -8.61
N GLN A 59 -10.36 -7.17 -7.65
CA GLN A 59 -11.05 -6.26 -6.75
C GLN A 59 -10.13 -5.81 -5.63
N VAL A 60 -10.33 -4.57 -5.17
CA VAL A 60 -9.50 -3.95 -4.15
C VAL A 60 -9.86 -4.54 -2.79
N VAL A 61 -8.87 -5.15 -2.14
CA VAL A 61 -8.98 -5.67 -0.78
C VAL A 61 -8.42 -4.66 0.22
N ALA A 62 -7.35 -3.94 -0.14
CA ALA A 62 -6.77 -2.90 0.70
C ALA A 62 -6.14 -1.80 -0.14
N ARG A 63 -6.39 -0.53 0.22
CA ARG A 63 -5.93 0.67 -0.49
C ARG A 63 -5.11 1.57 0.44
N PRO A 64 -3.78 1.44 0.47
CA PRO A 64 -2.93 2.33 1.25
C PRO A 64 -2.80 3.71 0.59
N PHE A 65 -2.09 4.63 1.28
CA PHE A 65 -1.76 5.92 0.70
C PHE A 65 -0.96 5.75 -0.60
N PRO A 66 -1.26 6.56 -1.64
CA PRO A 66 -0.45 6.58 -2.85
C PRO A 66 0.97 7.09 -2.55
N LYS A 67 1.89 6.95 -3.52
CA LYS A 67 3.18 7.64 -3.46
C LYS A 67 2.95 9.13 -3.21
N PHE A 68 3.55 9.62 -2.13
CA PHE A 68 3.74 11.04 -1.84
C PHE A 68 5.23 11.37 -1.86
N PHE A 69 5.55 12.65 -1.96
CA PHE A 69 6.90 13.12 -2.25
C PHE A 69 7.48 13.87 -1.06
N GLY A 70 8.76 13.64 -0.78
CA GLY A 70 9.53 14.49 0.10
C GLY A 70 9.72 15.88 -0.52
N PRO A 71 9.97 16.92 0.30
CA PRO A 71 10.02 18.32 -0.15
C PRO A 71 11.16 18.62 -1.15
N SER A 72 12.18 17.78 -1.20
CA SER A 72 13.31 17.91 -2.13
C SER A 72 13.18 17.04 -3.39
N GLU A 73 12.13 16.21 -3.50
CA GLU A 73 11.93 15.40 -4.70
C GLU A 73 11.49 16.30 -5.87
N PRO A 74 12.11 16.22 -7.07
CA PRO A 74 11.77 17.15 -8.14
C PRO A 74 10.37 16.94 -8.75
N ASP A 75 9.68 15.83 -8.45
CA ASP A 75 8.27 15.61 -8.80
C ASP A 75 7.30 16.06 -7.70
N ALA A 76 7.80 16.63 -6.60
CA ALA A 76 6.97 17.08 -5.49
C ALA A 76 6.10 18.27 -5.94
N PRO A 77 4.79 18.25 -5.65
CA PRO A 77 3.97 19.43 -5.86
C PRO A 77 4.43 20.57 -4.94
N ALA A 78 4.25 21.81 -5.38
CA ALA A 78 4.50 22.97 -4.54
C ALA A 78 3.63 22.90 -3.27
N ILE A 79 4.24 23.11 -2.10
CA ILE A 79 3.51 23.16 -0.83
C ILE A 79 2.66 24.44 -0.84
N PRO A 80 1.32 24.35 -0.73
CA PRO A 80 0.46 25.53 -0.71
C PRO A 80 0.81 26.45 0.47
N SER A 81 1.01 27.73 0.21
CA SER A 81 1.23 28.73 1.26
C SER A 81 -0.10 29.19 1.87
N GLY A 82 -0.11 29.40 3.18
CA GLY A 82 -1.26 29.99 3.90
C GLY A 82 -2.48 29.09 4.07
N GLN A 83 -2.40 27.81 3.69
CA GLN A 83 -3.46 26.83 3.97
C GLN A 83 -3.20 26.08 5.27
N PRO A 84 -4.24 25.72 6.05
CA PRO A 84 -4.08 24.82 7.19
C PRO A 84 -3.47 23.50 6.74
N MET A 85 -2.48 23.01 7.48
CA MET A 85 -1.82 21.74 7.23
C MET A 85 -1.83 20.88 8.49
N GLU A 86 -2.02 19.57 8.29
CA GLU A 86 -1.83 18.59 9.35
C GLU A 86 -0.38 18.11 9.31
N VAL A 87 0.28 18.15 10.47
CA VAL A 87 1.66 17.68 10.64
C VAL A 87 1.64 16.52 11.62
N THR A 88 2.10 15.37 11.17
CA THR A 88 2.20 14.15 11.97
C THR A 88 3.65 13.74 12.14
N ALA A 89 3.97 13.08 13.26
CA ALA A 89 5.31 12.56 13.48
C ALA A 89 5.62 11.45 12.48
N LYS A 90 6.72 11.58 11.73
CA LYS A 90 7.23 10.50 10.89
C LYS A 90 7.97 9.50 11.76
N LEU A 91 7.27 8.43 12.14
CA LEU A 91 7.87 7.27 12.78
C LEU A 91 8.74 6.50 11.75
N ASP A 92 9.75 5.78 12.24
CA ASP A 92 10.72 5.07 11.40
C ASP A 92 10.57 3.56 11.57
N GLY A 93 9.66 2.98 10.81
CA GLY A 93 9.39 1.56 10.81
C GLY A 93 9.01 1.05 9.43
N SER A 94 8.11 0.08 9.41
CA SER A 94 7.53 -0.45 8.18
C SER A 94 6.06 -0.12 8.10
N LEU A 95 5.61 0.40 6.95
CA LEU A 95 4.17 0.56 6.70
C LEU A 95 3.46 -0.78 6.89
N GLY A 96 2.51 -0.83 7.81
CA GLY A 96 1.55 -1.91 8.01
C GLY A 96 0.22 -1.59 7.34
N ILE A 97 -0.27 -2.50 6.51
CA ILE A 97 -1.51 -2.37 5.75
C ILE A 97 -2.45 -3.46 6.28
N ALA A 98 -3.50 -3.08 7.01
CA ALA A 98 -4.47 -4.06 7.50
C ALA A 98 -5.47 -4.44 6.40
N TYR A 99 -5.74 -5.73 6.27
CA TYR A 99 -6.66 -6.28 5.29
C TYR A 99 -7.33 -7.55 5.82
N THR A 100 -8.52 -7.87 5.32
CA THR A 100 -9.19 -9.15 5.64
C THR A 100 -8.75 -10.21 4.65
N HIS A 101 -8.21 -11.32 5.13
CA HIS A 101 -7.76 -12.41 4.27
C HIS A 101 -8.92 -13.36 3.93
N PRO A 102 -8.98 -13.97 2.72
CA PRO A 102 -10.04 -14.91 2.35
C PRO A 102 -10.17 -16.14 3.28
N GLU A 103 -9.07 -16.61 3.86
CA GLU A 103 -9.08 -17.67 4.90
C GLU A 103 -9.65 -17.20 6.26
N GLY A 104 -10.03 -15.93 6.36
CA GLY A 104 -10.58 -15.32 7.57
C GLY A 104 -9.54 -14.54 8.38
N GLY A 105 -10.06 -13.60 9.17
CA GLY A 105 -9.28 -12.75 10.07
C GLY A 105 -8.60 -11.57 9.37
N VAL A 106 -8.25 -10.57 10.17
CA VAL A 106 -7.44 -9.43 9.74
C VAL A 106 -5.96 -9.83 9.77
N ARG A 107 -5.24 -9.52 8.70
CA ARG A 107 -3.78 -9.64 8.60
C ARG A 107 -3.17 -8.28 8.28
N LEU A 108 -1.88 -8.12 8.54
CA LEU A 108 -1.11 -6.94 8.20
C LEU A 108 -0.07 -7.27 7.14
N ALA A 109 -0.03 -6.51 6.06
CA ALA A 109 1.03 -6.58 5.04
C ALA A 109 2.03 -5.44 5.23
N THR A 110 3.26 -5.65 4.76
CA THR A 110 4.17 -4.52 4.50
C THR A 110 3.92 -3.94 3.11
N ARG A 111 4.50 -2.75 2.81
CA ARG A 111 4.35 -2.07 1.51
C ARG A 111 4.51 -2.97 0.27
N GLY A 112 5.34 -4.00 0.33
CA GLY A 112 5.62 -4.89 -0.82
C GLY A 112 5.45 -6.38 -0.55
N SER A 113 4.94 -6.80 0.61
CA SER A 113 4.82 -8.21 0.94
C SER A 113 3.67 -8.51 1.91
N LEU A 114 2.88 -9.52 1.57
CA LEU A 114 1.81 -10.09 2.39
C LEU A 114 2.35 -10.95 3.54
N THR A 115 3.59 -11.45 3.43
CA THR A 115 4.13 -12.54 4.28
C THR A 115 5.55 -12.28 4.79
N SER A 116 6.03 -11.03 4.74
CA SER A 116 7.33 -10.67 5.31
C SER A 116 7.38 -10.91 6.82
N HIS A 117 8.58 -10.98 7.39
CA HIS A 117 8.74 -11.12 8.83
C HIS A 117 7.95 -10.05 9.61
N GLN A 118 8.06 -8.77 9.22
CA GLN A 118 7.30 -7.69 9.87
C GLN A 118 5.78 -7.83 9.68
N ALA A 119 5.32 -8.29 8.51
CA ALA A 119 3.91 -8.53 8.23
C ALA A 119 3.33 -9.62 9.15
N ASN A 120 4.05 -10.74 9.28
CA ASN A 120 3.64 -11.86 10.14
C ASN A 120 3.66 -11.45 11.61
N GLU A 121 4.68 -10.73 12.06
CA GLU A 121 4.78 -10.27 13.45
C GLU A 121 3.69 -9.25 13.80
N ALA A 122 3.41 -8.30 12.91
CA ALA A 122 2.34 -7.34 13.10
C ALA A 122 0.95 -8.01 13.10
N THR A 123 0.77 -9.06 12.29
CA THR A 123 -0.44 -9.90 12.30
C THR A 123 -0.59 -10.64 13.63
N ARG A 124 0.50 -11.22 14.17
CA ARG A 124 0.50 -11.85 15.49
C ARG A 124 0.08 -10.86 16.58
N ILE A 125 0.69 -9.67 16.61
CA ILE A 125 0.37 -8.60 17.56
C ILE A 125 -1.10 -8.17 17.42
N TRP A 126 -1.61 -8.04 16.19
CA TRP A 126 -3.00 -7.72 15.93
C TRP A 126 -3.94 -8.74 16.56
N HIS A 127 -3.71 -10.02 16.35
CA HIS A 127 -4.55 -11.07 16.91
C HIS A 127 -4.49 -11.13 18.44
N GLU A 128 -3.34 -10.84 19.04
CA GLU A 128 -3.16 -10.87 20.49
C GLU A 128 -3.79 -9.66 21.18
N LYS A 129 -3.63 -8.45 20.61
CA LYS A 129 -3.96 -7.20 21.30
C LYS A 129 -5.19 -6.49 20.73
N TYR A 130 -5.43 -6.63 19.43
CA TYR A 130 -6.35 -5.76 18.69
C TYR A 130 -7.50 -6.51 17.98
N ARG A 131 -7.62 -7.83 18.15
CA ARG A 131 -8.68 -8.65 17.51
C ARG A 131 -10.12 -8.20 17.80
N HIS A 132 -10.31 -7.39 18.85
CA HIS A 132 -11.61 -6.85 19.25
C HIS A 132 -12.01 -5.60 18.44
N ILE A 133 -11.08 -5.01 17.69
CA ILE A 133 -11.34 -3.85 16.83
C ILE A 133 -12.05 -4.33 15.56
N VAL A 134 -13.22 -3.73 15.30
CA VAL A 134 -13.96 -3.93 14.06
C VAL A 134 -13.51 -2.88 13.05
N ILE A 135 -12.93 -3.32 11.94
CA ILE A 135 -12.58 -2.44 10.83
C ILE A 135 -13.87 -2.16 10.03
N PRO A 136 -14.28 -0.89 9.84
CA PRO A 136 -15.44 -0.57 9.02
C PRO A 136 -15.25 -1.06 7.58
N GLU A 137 -16.35 -1.43 6.93
CA GLU A 137 -16.33 -1.82 5.51
C GLU A 137 -15.75 -0.69 4.64
N GLY A 138 -14.92 -1.06 3.68
CA GLY A 138 -14.28 -0.11 2.77
C GLY A 138 -13.13 0.71 3.38
N VAL A 139 -12.77 0.49 4.65
CA VAL A 139 -11.66 1.18 5.31
C VAL A 139 -10.41 0.30 5.32
N THR A 140 -9.27 0.89 4.98
CA THR A 140 -7.93 0.27 5.12
C THR A 140 -7.15 0.99 6.21
N PRO A 141 -7.09 0.46 7.44
CA PRO A 141 -6.23 1.00 8.48
C PRO A 141 -4.76 0.84 8.12
N LEU A 142 -4.00 1.92 8.32
CA LEU A 142 -2.55 1.95 8.08
C LEU A 142 -1.84 2.21 9.40
N PHE A 143 -0.73 1.50 9.60
CA PHE A 143 0.07 1.54 10.82
C PHE A 143 1.53 1.73 10.47
N GLU A 144 2.31 2.22 11.43
CA GLU A 144 3.76 2.05 11.42
C GLU A 144 4.09 0.85 12.32
N ILE A 145 4.72 -0.18 11.76
CA ILE A 145 5.20 -1.36 12.49
C ILE A 145 6.62 -1.05 12.99
N ILE A 146 6.79 -1.04 14.31
CA ILE A 146 8.02 -0.64 15.04
C ILE A 146 8.30 -1.68 16.12
#